data_AF-A0A3D4RUT2-F1
#
_entry.id   AF-A0A3D4RUT2-F1
#
_cell.length_a   1.000
_cell.length_b   1.000
_cell.length_c   1.000
_cell.angle_alpha   90.00
_cell.angle_beta   90.00
_cell.angle_gamma   90.00
#
_symmetry.space_group_name_H-M   'P 1'
#
loop_
_entity.id
_entity.type
_entity.pdbx_description
1 polymer ?
#
loop_
_entity_poly.entity_id
_entity_poly.type
_entity_poly.pdbx_seq_one_letter_code
_entity_poly.pdbx_strand_id
1 'polypeptide(L)'
;DWPWCTTPAHFRREDHGLVTPRPLQDRVDNLVEFLEMPEDPEHLAALTKGQTIGRPLMDDQKLGELEKQLGRALRQGKRGRPASQKNDPKQRKSV
;
A
#
# COMPACT_ATOMS: atom_id res chain seq x y z
N ASP A 1 29.66 6.03 -8.57
CA ASP A 1 28.74 4.96 -9.02
C ASP A 1 28.12 4.33 -7.79
N TRP A 2 26.82 4.03 -7.79
CA TRP A 2 26.11 3.44 -6.65
C TRP A 2 25.75 2.00 -6.99
N PRO A 3 26.52 0.99 -6.55
CA PRO A 3 26.37 -0.39 -7.03
C PRO A 3 25.05 -1.06 -6.60
N TRP A 4 24.36 -0.49 -5.62
CA TRP A 4 23.03 -0.92 -5.18
C TRP A 4 21.88 -0.18 -5.90
N CYS A 5 22.18 0.80 -6.75
CA CYS A 5 21.19 1.53 -7.50
C CYS A 5 20.84 0.76 -8.78
N THR A 6 19.63 0.23 -8.84
CA THR A 6 19.13 -0.50 -10.02
C THR A 6 18.42 0.41 -11.02
N THR A 7 18.25 1.70 -10.71
CA THR A 7 17.61 2.69 -11.59
C THR A 7 18.17 2.69 -13.02
N PRO A 8 19.51 2.63 -13.25
CA PRO A 8 20.05 2.59 -14.61
C PRO A 8 19.57 1.37 -15.41
N ALA A 9 19.36 0.22 -14.77
CA ALA A 9 18.89 -1.01 -15.40
C ALA A 9 17.49 -0.82 -16.01
N HIS A 10 16.62 -0.11 -15.30
CA HIS A 10 15.27 0.20 -15.77
C HIS A 10 15.26 1.17 -16.96
N PHE A 11 16.13 2.19 -16.95
CA PHE A 11 16.23 3.14 -18.07
C PHE A 11 16.93 2.57 -19.30
N ARG A 12 17.96 1.73 -19.10
CA ARG A 12 18.68 1.06 -20.21
C ARG A 12 17.98 -0.19 -20.74
N ARG A 13 16.98 -0.71 -20.00
CA ARG A 13 16.29 -1.98 -20.27
C ARG A 13 17.22 -3.19 -20.29
N GLU A 14 18.30 -3.11 -19.52
CA GLU A 14 19.32 -4.15 -19.42
C GLU A 14 19.19 -4.88 -18.09
N ASP A 15 19.41 -6.19 -18.10
CA ASP A 15 19.45 -6.97 -16.86
C ASP A 15 20.63 -6.53 -16.00
N HIS A 16 20.37 -6.41 -14.70
CA HIS A 16 21.37 -6.09 -13.69
C HIS A 16 21.47 -7.24 -12.70
N GLY A 17 22.62 -7.41 -12.05
CA GLY A 17 22.85 -8.50 -11.08
C GLY A 17 21.88 -8.53 -9.89
N LEU A 18 21.02 -7.52 -9.74
CA LEU A 18 19.99 -7.41 -8.70
C LEU A 18 18.56 -7.36 -9.25
N VAL A 19 18.35 -7.06 -10.54
CA VAL A 19 17.00 -6.89 -11.11
C VAL A 19 16.96 -7.26 -12.59
N THR A 20 15.87 -7.91 -12.98
CA THR A 20 15.46 -8.09 -14.38
C THR A 20 14.38 -7.06 -14.68
N PRO A 21 14.59 -6.07 -15.57
CA PRO A 21 13.60 -5.00 -15.77
C PRO A 21 12.39 -5.44 -16.60
N ARG A 22 12.43 -6.60 -17.25
CA ARG A 22 11.36 -7.13 -18.13
C ARG A 22 9.95 -7.04 -17.54
N PRO A 23 9.66 -7.44 -16.28
CA PRO A 23 8.30 -7.34 -15.75
C PRO A 23 7.76 -5.91 -15.67
N LEU A 24 8.62 -4.90 -15.51
CA LEU A 24 8.19 -3.51 -15.57
C LEU A 24 7.96 -3.07 -17.02
N GLN A 25 8.83 -3.50 -17.94
CA GLN A 25 8.71 -3.21 -19.37
C GLN A 25 7.43 -3.80 -19.97
N ASP A 26 7.00 -4.98 -19.52
CA ASP A 26 5.74 -5.61 -19.95
C ASP A 26 4.49 -4.81 -19.54
N ARG A 27 4.62 -3.84 -18.61
CA ARG A 27 3.51 -3.02 -18.08
C ARG A 27 3.60 -1.55 -18.50
N VAL A 28 4.80 -1.06 -18.78
CA VAL A 28 5.08 0.36 -19.03
C VAL A 28 5.95 0.47 -20.27
N ASP A 29 5.35 0.92 -21.36
CA ASP A 29 6.01 1.05 -22.65
C ASP A 29 7.10 2.12 -22.65
N ASN A 30 6.90 3.25 -21.97
CA ASN A 30 7.89 4.31 -21.85
C ASN A 30 8.02 4.76 -20.38
N LEU A 31 9.10 4.35 -19.72
CA LEU A 31 9.29 4.60 -18.30
C LEU A 31 9.51 6.10 -17.98
N VAL A 32 10.22 6.84 -18.84
CA VAL A 32 10.48 8.26 -18.62
C VAL A 32 9.16 9.02 -18.64
N GLU A 33 8.39 8.83 -19.71
CA GLU A 33 7.08 9.45 -19.87
C GLU A 33 6.12 9.06 -18.74
N PHE A 34 6.09 7.78 -18.36
CA PHE A 34 5.27 7.32 -17.24
C PHE A 34 5.59 8.02 -15.91
N LEU A 35 6.86 8.30 -15.63
CA LEU A 35 7.29 9.00 -14.41
C LEU A 35 6.99 10.51 -14.45
N GLU A 36 6.87 11.08 -15.64
CA GLU A 36 6.54 12.50 -15.85
C GLU A 36 5.02 12.75 -15.92
N MET A 37 4.21 11.70 -16.04
CA MET A 37 2.76 11.82 -16.04
C MET A 37 2.26 12.42 -14.72
N PRO A 38 1.37 13.43 -14.77
CA PRO A 38 0.77 13.98 -13.57
C PRO A 38 -0.07 12.91 -12.87
N GLU A 39 0.02 12.87 -11.55
CA GLU A 39 -0.81 12.00 -10.73
C GLU A 39 -2.27 12.45 -10.74
N ASP A 40 -3.18 11.49 -10.69
CA ASP A 40 -4.60 11.76 -10.45
C ASP A 40 -4.79 12.13 -8.96
N PRO A 41 -5.23 13.37 -8.64
CA PRO A 41 -5.38 13.82 -7.27
C PRO A 41 -6.36 12.98 -6.45
N GLU A 42 -7.41 12.43 -7.07
CA GLU A 42 -8.38 11.59 -6.38
C GLU A 42 -7.76 10.24 -5.98
N HIS A 43 -7.00 9.63 -6.89
CA HIS A 43 -6.26 8.40 -6.60
C HIS A 43 -5.18 8.63 -5.55
N LEU A 44 -4.43 9.72 -5.62
CA LEU A 44 -3.42 10.06 -4.61
C LEU A 44 -4.04 10.24 -3.23
N ALA A 45 -5.17 10.96 -3.14
CA ALA A 45 -5.89 11.16 -1.90
C ALA A 45 -6.41 9.83 -1.32
N ALA A 46 -6.90 8.93 -2.18
CA ALA A 46 -7.34 7.60 -1.77
C ALA A 46 -6.18 6.73 -1.25
N LEU A 47 -5.04 6.72 -1.94
CA LEU A 47 -3.82 6.03 -1.53
C LEU A 47 -3.32 6.55 -0.18
N THR A 48 -3.23 7.87 -0.03
CA THR A 48 -2.77 8.53 1.21
C THR A 48 -3.64 8.16 2.41
N LYS A 49 -4.97 8.17 2.23
CA LYS A 49 -5.92 7.71 3.28
C LYS A 49 -5.70 6.25 3.66
N GLY A 50 -5.44 5.38 2.68
CA GLY A 50 -5.23 3.95 2.87
C GLY A 50 -3.91 3.57 3.53
N GLN A 51 -2.84 4.35 3.33
CA GLN A 51 -1.49 4.07 3.84
C GLN A 51 -1.44 3.88 5.36
N THR A 52 -2.20 4.67 6.12
CA THR A 52 -2.20 4.61 7.59
C THR A 52 -2.85 3.35 8.16
N ILE A 53 -3.73 2.71 7.38
CA ILE A 53 -4.53 1.55 7.82
C ILE A 53 -3.91 0.23 7.31
N GLY A 54 -3.10 0.30 6.25
CA GLY A 54 -2.45 -0.87 5.63
C GLY A 54 -3.42 -1.77 4.87
N ARG A 55 -4.61 -1.28 4.52
CA ARG A 55 -5.63 -2.05 3.80
C ARG A 55 -5.52 -1.83 2.29
N PRO A 56 -5.79 -2.86 1.47
CA PRO A 56 -5.79 -2.72 0.02
C PRO A 56 -6.85 -1.72 -0.44
N LEU A 57 -6.47 -0.80 -1.33
CA LEU A 57 -7.39 0.07 -2.05
C LEU A 57 -7.89 -0.68 -3.29
N MET A 58 -9.04 -1.36 -3.19
CA MET A 58 -9.63 -2.12 -4.28
C MET A 58 -11.15 -2.21 -4.14
N ASP A 59 -11.82 -2.65 -5.20
CA ASP A 59 -13.26 -2.89 -5.20
C ASP A 59 -13.64 -4.06 -4.28
N ASP A 60 -14.90 -4.05 -3.83
CA ASP A 60 -15.40 -5.05 -2.89
C ASP A 60 -15.39 -6.48 -3.45
N GLN A 61 -15.56 -6.64 -4.76
CA GLN A 61 -15.55 -7.95 -5.39
C GLN A 61 -14.14 -8.56 -5.32
N LYS A 62 -13.12 -7.84 -5.79
CA LYS A 62 -11.72 -8.26 -5.72
C LYS A 62 -11.25 -8.44 -4.29
N LEU A 63 -11.71 -7.59 -3.36
CA LEU A 63 -11.40 -7.76 -1.94
C LEU A 63 -11.95 -9.07 -1.41
N GLY A 64 -13.18 -9.45 -1.79
CA GLY A 64 -13.76 -10.75 -1.42
C GLY A 64 -13.03 -11.94 -2.03
N GLU A 65 -12.57 -11.83 -3.28
CA GLU A 65 -11.74 -12.86 -3.92
C GLU A 65 -10.41 -13.03 -3.19
N LEU A 66 -9.75 -11.92 -2.83
CA LEU A 66 -8.49 -11.93 -2.08
C LEU A 66 -8.66 -12.50 -0.66
N GLU A 67 -9.73 -12.14 0.04
CA GLU A 67 -10.05 -12.71 1.36
C GLU A 67 -10.26 -14.23 1.29
N LYS A 68 -10.93 -14.73 0.24
CA LYS A 68 -11.09 -16.17 -0.01
C LYS A 68 -9.76 -16.86 -0.25
N GLN A 69 -8.89 -16.27 -1.09
CA GLN A 69 -7.57 -16.83 -1.39
C GLN A 69 -6.67 -16.89 -0.15
N LEU A 70 -6.73 -15.86 0.71
CA LEU A 70 -5.91 -15.77 1.92
C LEU A 70 -6.51 -16.51 3.12
N GLY A 71 -7.79 -16.90 3.06
CA GLY A 71 -8.50 -17.51 4.19
C GLY A 71 -8.64 -16.59 5.41
N ARG A 72 -8.57 -15.26 5.22
CA ARG A 72 -8.66 -14.27 6.31
C ARG A 72 -9.44 -13.03 5.86
N ALA A 73 -10.15 -12.42 6.79
CA ALA A 73 -10.80 -11.13 6.56
C ALA A 73 -9.77 -9.99 6.54
N LEU A 74 -9.78 -9.20 5.47
CA LEU A 74 -9.02 -7.97 5.28
C LEU A 74 -9.87 -6.73 5.57
N ARG A 75 -11.18 -6.85 5.45
CA ARG A 75 -12.16 -5.81 5.79
C ARG A 75 -12.12 -5.45 7.28
N GLN A 76 -12.69 -4.30 7.59
CA GLN A 76 -12.86 -3.88 8.97
C GLN A 76 -13.74 -4.86 9.75
N GLY A 77 -13.16 -5.51 10.75
CA GLY A 77 -13.95 -6.18 11.78
C GLY A 77 -14.70 -5.19 12.68
N LYS A 78 -15.59 -5.72 13.53
CA LYS A 78 -16.22 -4.93 14.59
C LYS A 78 -15.13 -4.30 15.46
N ARG A 79 -15.26 -2.99 15.74
CA ARG A 79 -14.37 -2.33 16.70
C ARG A 79 -14.47 -3.07 18.04
N GLY A 80 -13.32 -3.22 18.72
CA GLY A 80 -13.29 -3.79 20.06
C GLY A 80 -14.22 -3.03 21.01
N ARG A 81 -14.61 -3.67 22.10
CA ARG A 81 -15.43 -3.05 23.14
C ARG A 81 -14.76 -1.74 23.59
N PRO A 82 -15.50 -0.62 23.70
CA PRO A 82 -14.94 0.61 24.24
C PRO A 82 -14.42 0.36 25.66
N ALA A 83 -13.37 1.09 26.04
CA ALA A 83 -12.81 0.98 27.39
C ALA A 83 -13.91 1.23 28.44
N SER A 84 -13.98 0.35 29.45
CA SER A 84 -14.89 0.51 30.56
C SER A 84 -14.51 1.76 31.36
N GLN A 85 -15.49 2.63 31.68
CA GLN A 85 -15.27 3.84 32.48
C GLN A 85 -14.61 3.58 33.84
N LYS A 86 -14.71 2.36 34.39
CA LYS A 86 -14.03 1.96 35.63
C LYS A 86 -12.49 2.10 35.60
N ASN A 87 -11.89 2.17 34.42
CA ASN A 87 -10.45 2.39 34.25
C ASN A 87 -10.08 3.79 33.75
N ASP A 88 -11.03 4.73 33.76
CA ASP A 88 -10.74 6.11 33.41
C ASP A 88 -9.78 6.71 34.45
N PRO A 89 -8.56 7.13 34.07
CA PRO A 89 -7.58 7.68 35.01
C PRO A 89 -8.10 8.94 35.73
N LYS A 90 -9.15 9.60 35.23
CA LYS A 90 -9.82 10.71 35.93
C LYS A 90 -10.63 10.28 37.15
N GLN A 91 -11.15 9.05 37.20
CA GLN A 91 -11.94 8.54 38.32
C GLN A 91 -11.07 7.92 39.44
N ARG A 92 -9.78 7.64 39.18
CA ARG A 92 -8.85 7.08 40.18
C ARG A 92 -8.34 8.09 41.21
N LYS A 93 -8.68 9.38 41.09
CA LYS A 93 -8.20 10.47 41.96
C LYS A 93 -9.24 10.98 42.96
N SER A 94 -10.15 10.11 43.39
CA SER A 94 -11.15 10.45 44.40
C SER A 94 -11.20 9.37 45.47
N VAL A 95 -10.15 9.32 46.30
CA VAL A 95 -10.14 8.72 47.65
C VAL A 95 -9.32 9.63 48.54
#